data_AF-A0A954RVA5-F1
#
_entry.id   AF-A0A954RVA5-F1
#
_cell.length_a   1.000
_cell.length_b   1.000
_cell.length_c   1.000
_cell.angle_alpha   90.00
_cell.angle_beta   90.00
_cell.angle_gamma   90.00
#
_symmetry.space_group_name_H-M   'P 1'
#
loop_
_entity.id
_entity.type
_entity.pdbx_description
1 polymer ?
#
loop_
_entity_poly.entity_id
_entity_poly.type
_entity_poly.pdbx_seq_one_letter_code
_entity_poly.pdbx_strand_id
1 'polypeptide(L)'
;MPMEMSHIWLGVFESEEHLDAYFEEQYEDDDAPINRFASDQGEMYYDHDWVERGFCKSGDLHELIGGASYSSDYLNDVIAAATELGIHSAN
;
A
#
# COMPACT_ATOMS: atom_id res chain seq x y z
N MET A 1 -3.00 -23.16 -13.80
CA MET A 1 -2.26 -22.41 -12.76
C MET A 1 -3.29 -21.57 -12.02
N PRO A 2 -3.35 -21.59 -10.69
CA PRO A 2 -4.13 -20.59 -9.98
C PRO A 2 -3.63 -19.19 -10.37
N MET A 3 -4.55 -18.23 -10.43
CA MET A 3 -4.22 -16.83 -10.75
C MET A 3 -3.60 -16.21 -9.50
N GLU A 4 -2.35 -15.78 -9.59
CA GLU A 4 -1.71 -14.98 -8.55
C GLU A 4 -2.29 -13.56 -8.60
N MET A 5 -2.65 -13.01 -7.45
CA MET A 5 -3.31 -11.71 -7.34
C MET A 5 -2.54 -10.84 -6.34
N SER A 6 -2.15 -9.65 -6.79
CA SER A 6 -1.59 -8.60 -5.95
C SER A 6 -2.61 -7.49 -5.79
N HIS A 7 -2.87 -7.11 -4.54
CA HIS A 7 -3.70 -5.96 -4.22
C HIS A 7 -2.79 -4.73 -4.09
N ILE A 8 -3.17 -3.62 -4.74
CA ILE A 8 -2.38 -2.39 -4.79
C ILE A 8 -3.22 -1.25 -4.22
N TRP A 9 -2.66 -0.53 -3.24
CA TRP A 9 -3.25 0.67 -2.66
C TRP A 9 -2.39 1.87 -3.03
N LEU A 10 -3.02 2.95 -3.47
CA LEU A 10 -2.38 4.25 -3.71
C LEU A 10 -2.96 5.26 -2.72
N GLY A 11 -2.09 5.89 -1.94
CA GLY A 11 -2.45 6.81 -0.87
C GLY A 11 -1.67 8.13 -0.94
N VAL A 12 -2.08 9.07 -0.10
CA VAL A 12 -1.32 10.30 0.14
C VAL A 12 -1.21 10.49 1.65
N PHE A 13 0.03 10.62 2.12
CA PHE A 13 0.40 10.89 3.49
C PHE A 13 1.14 12.24 3.60
N GLU A 14 1.03 12.87 4.77
CA GLU A 14 1.74 14.14 5.04
C GLU A 14 3.26 13.93 5.11
N SER A 15 3.70 12.76 5.59
CA SER A 15 5.11 12.37 5.65
C SER A 15 5.26 10.84 5.73
N GLU A 16 6.48 10.36 5.54
CA GLU A 16 6.84 8.94 5.69
C GLU A 16 6.53 8.43 7.11
N GLU A 17 6.74 9.27 8.14
CA GLU A 17 6.40 8.90 9.52
C GLU A 17 4.90 8.69 9.72
N HIS A 18 4.04 9.40 8.96
CA HIS A 18 2.59 9.17 9.01
C HIS A 18 2.19 7.87 8.32
N LEU A 19 2.88 7.46 7.26
CA LEU A 19 2.71 6.14 6.66
C LEU A 19 3.15 5.04 7.63
N ASP A 20 4.31 5.21 8.26
CA ASP A 20 4.81 4.24 9.24
C ASP A 20 3.83 4.08 10.41
N ALA A 21 3.34 5.18 10.97
CA ALA A 21 2.35 5.16 12.05
C ALA A 21 1.01 4.51 11.63
N TYR A 22 0.64 4.56 10.35
CA TYR A 22 -0.58 3.93 9.84
C TYR A 22 -0.49 2.40 9.83
N PHE A 23 0.72 1.86 9.71
CA PHE A 23 1.02 0.43 9.73
C PHE A 23 1.70 -0.03 11.03
N GLU A 24 1.87 0.85 12.02
CA GLU A 24 2.47 0.51 13.31
C GLU A 24 1.63 -0.56 14.01
N GLU A 25 2.25 -1.72 14.25
CA GLU A 25 1.57 -2.88 14.80
C GLU A 25 1.45 -2.80 16.33
N GLN A 26 0.33 -3.29 16.86
CA GLN A 26 0.10 -3.46 18.28
C GLN A 26 -0.09 -4.94 18.61
N TYR A 27 0.38 -5.32 19.80
CA TYR A 27 0.35 -6.70 20.31
C TYR A 27 -0.16 -6.75 21.76
N GLU A 28 -0.77 -5.68 22.24
CA GLU A 28 -1.23 -5.55 23.63
C GLU A 28 -2.71 -5.93 23.78
N ASP A 29 -3.52 -5.70 22.74
CA ASP A 29 -4.95 -5.94 22.71
C ASP A 29 -5.32 -6.88 21.56
N ASP A 30 -5.52 -8.16 21.88
CA ASP A 30 -5.91 -9.19 20.91
C ASP A 30 -7.34 -8.97 20.35
N ASP A 31 -8.16 -8.12 21.00
CA ASP A 31 -9.51 -7.78 20.54
C ASP A 31 -9.52 -6.53 19.63
N ALA A 32 -8.36 -5.92 19.35
CA ALA A 32 -8.20 -4.79 18.44
C ALA A 32 -7.44 -5.19 17.15
N PRO A 33 -7.71 -4.54 16.00
CA PRO A 33 -6.92 -4.76 14.79
C PRO A 33 -5.43 -4.52 15.03
N ILE A 34 -4.57 -5.27 14.33
CA ILE A 34 -3.11 -5.18 14.49
C ILE A 34 -2.58 -3.78 14.20
N ASN A 35 -3.20 -3.04 13.27
CA ASN A 35 -2.90 -1.63 13.01
C ASN A 35 -4.08 -0.94 12.31
N ARG A 36 -3.92 0.36 12.01
CA ARG A 36 -4.97 1.14 11.37
C ARG A 36 -5.26 0.69 9.93
N PHE A 37 -4.25 0.26 9.18
CA PHE A 37 -4.46 -0.33 7.86
C PHE A 37 -5.40 -1.55 7.92
N ALA A 38 -5.17 -2.50 8.83
CA ALA A 38 -6.05 -3.65 9.03
C ALA A 38 -7.49 -3.20 9.34
N SER A 39 -7.65 -2.24 10.27
CA SER A 39 -8.95 -1.70 10.65
C SER A 39 -9.72 -1.09 9.48
N ASP A 40 -9.05 -0.35 8.59
CA ASP A 40 -9.69 0.29 7.43
C ASP A 40 -10.11 -0.74 6.35
N GLN A 41 -9.48 -1.92 6.33
CA GLN A 41 -9.93 -3.07 5.51
C GLN A 41 -11.02 -3.91 6.20
N GLY A 42 -11.35 -3.61 7.47
CA GLY A 42 -12.28 -4.41 8.28
C GLY A 42 -11.68 -5.73 8.77
N GLU A 43 -10.34 -5.82 8.80
CA GLU A 43 -9.59 -7.00 9.21
C GLU A 43 -8.99 -6.82 10.60
N MET A 44 -8.79 -7.94 11.30
CA MET A 44 -8.09 -7.94 12.61
C MET A 44 -6.58 -8.15 12.44
N TYR A 45 -6.18 -8.96 11.46
CA TYR A 45 -4.79 -9.37 11.25
C TYR A 45 -4.55 -9.68 9.77
N TYR A 46 -3.31 -9.51 9.33
CA TYR A 46 -2.80 -10.00 8.04
C TYR A 46 -1.35 -10.46 8.20
N ASP A 47 -0.89 -11.30 7.28
CA ASP A 47 0.50 -11.72 7.23
C ASP A 47 1.37 -10.57 6.69
N HIS A 48 2.08 -9.88 7.59
CA HIS A 48 2.89 -8.72 7.21
C HIS A 48 4.07 -9.07 6.32
N ASP A 49 4.50 -10.33 6.25
CA ASP A 49 5.58 -10.75 5.35
C ASP A 49 5.18 -10.61 3.87
N TRP A 50 3.87 -10.49 3.60
CA TRP A 50 3.29 -10.31 2.27
C TRP A 50 2.87 -8.86 1.99
N VAL A 51 3.17 -7.93 2.88
CA VAL A 51 2.84 -6.51 2.73
C VAL A 51 4.11 -5.71 2.53
N GLU A 52 4.17 -5.02 1.39
CA GLU A 52 5.21 -4.04 1.09
C GLU A 52 4.59 -2.64 1.09
N ARG A 53 5.33 -1.66 1.61
CA ARG A 53 4.96 -0.25 1.59
C ARG A 53 6.14 0.59 1.11
N GLY A 54 5.85 1.66 0.39
CA GLY A 54 6.85 2.61 -0.10
C GLY A 54 6.34 4.03 0.07
N PHE A 55 7.29 4.97 0.23
CA PHE A 55 6.99 6.39 0.28
C PHE A 55 7.85 7.15 -0.74
N CYS A 56 7.25 8.07 -1.50
CA CYS A 56 7.91 8.84 -2.55
C CYS A 56 7.57 10.33 -2.47
N LYS A 57 8.56 11.15 -2.07
CA LYS A 57 8.38 12.61 -1.89
C LYS A 57 7.96 13.35 -3.16
N SER A 58 8.28 12.85 -4.34
CA SER A 58 7.94 13.52 -5.60
C SER A 58 6.44 13.45 -5.93
N GLY A 59 5.74 12.46 -5.37
CA GLY A 59 4.35 12.15 -5.74
C GLY A 59 4.21 11.48 -7.10
N ASP A 60 5.32 11.18 -7.78
CA ASP A 60 5.32 10.56 -9.11
C ASP A 60 5.00 9.06 -9.02
N LEU A 61 3.93 8.65 -9.70
CA LEU A 61 3.45 7.27 -9.63
C LEU A 61 4.47 6.27 -10.23
N HIS A 62 5.22 6.65 -11.26
CA HIS A 62 6.22 5.76 -11.85
C HIS A 62 7.41 5.55 -10.92
N GLU A 63 7.86 6.60 -10.25
CA GLU A 63 8.92 6.53 -9.23
C GLU A 63 8.47 5.69 -8.03
N LEU A 64 7.27 5.96 -7.49
CA LEU A 64 6.73 5.24 -6.33
C LEU A 64 6.55 3.75 -6.63
N ILE A 65 5.81 3.42 -7.70
CA ILE A 65 5.47 2.03 -8.03
C ILE A 65 6.72 1.29 -8.55
N GLY A 66 7.59 1.96 -9.29
CA GLY A 66 8.82 1.38 -9.82
C GLY A 66 9.80 0.93 -8.73
N GLY A 67 9.70 1.46 -7.52
CA GLY A 67 10.48 1.04 -6.35
C GLY A 67 10.01 -0.29 -5.73
N ALA A 68 8.79 -0.75 -6.04
CA ALA A 68 8.20 -1.92 -5.40
C ALA A 68 8.63 -3.26 -6.03
N SER A 69 8.57 -4.33 -5.24
CA SER A 69 8.88 -5.69 -5.72
C SER A 69 7.99 -6.10 -6.89
N TYR A 70 8.58 -6.72 -7.92
CA TYR A 70 7.87 -7.19 -9.12
C TYR A 70 7.13 -6.09 -9.91
N SER A 71 7.44 -4.81 -9.67
CA SER A 71 6.77 -3.68 -10.33
C SER A 71 6.80 -3.76 -11.85
N SER A 72 7.82 -4.37 -12.46
CA SER A 72 7.87 -4.60 -13.90
C SER A 72 6.67 -5.38 -14.46
N ASP A 73 6.03 -6.21 -13.63
CA ASP A 73 4.93 -7.09 -14.03
C ASP A 73 3.57 -6.39 -14.01
N TYR A 74 3.41 -5.34 -13.18
CA TYR A 74 2.10 -4.69 -12.96
C TYR A 74 2.10 -3.15 -13.09
N LEU A 75 3.26 -2.49 -13.23
CA LEU A 75 3.37 -1.02 -13.26
C LEU A 75 2.43 -0.39 -14.29
N ASN A 76 2.43 -0.89 -15.53
CA ASN A 76 1.61 -0.32 -16.60
C ASN A 76 0.10 -0.44 -16.31
N ASP A 77 -0.33 -1.57 -15.73
CA ASP A 77 -1.72 -1.82 -15.39
C ASP A 77 -2.18 -0.92 -14.24
N VAL A 78 -1.32 -0.73 -13.23
CA VAL A 78 -1.60 0.19 -12.12
C VAL A 78 -1.67 1.64 -12.59
N ILE A 79 -0.76 2.09 -13.47
CA ILE A 79 -0.80 3.45 -14.04
C ILE A 79 -2.06 3.69 -14.88
N ALA A 80 -2.46 2.69 -15.69
CA ALA A 80 -3.70 2.76 -16.46
C ALA A 80 -4.91 2.88 -15.53
N ALA A 81 -5.00 2.01 -14.52
CA ALA A 81 -6.09 2.04 -13.54
C ALA A 81 -6.13 3.36 -12.74
N ALA A 82 -4.98 3.87 -12.29
CA ALA A 82 -4.88 5.16 -11.60
C ALA A 82 -5.39 6.30 -12.48
N THR A 83 -5.02 6.31 -13.76
CA THR A 83 -5.47 7.32 -14.73
C THR A 83 -7.00 7.28 -14.92
N GLU A 84 -7.58 6.09 -15.05
CA GLU A 84 -9.04 5.92 -15.15
C GLU A 84 -9.79 6.40 -13.90
N LEU A 85 -9.17 6.24 -12.73
CA LEU A 85 -9.70 6.71 -11.44
C LEU A 85 -9.43 8.20 -11.16
N GLY A 86 -8.70 8.91 -12.04
CA GLY A 86 -8.31 10.31 -11.84
C GLY A 86 -7.23 10.51 -10.77
N ILE A 87 -6.49 9.45 -10.44
CA ILE A 87 -5.35 9.48 -9.51
C ILE A 87 -4.11 9.81 -10.33
N HIS A 88 -3.57 11.01 -10.13
CA HIS A 88 -2.40 11.50 -10.87
C HIS A 88 -1.13 11.64 -10.01
N SER A 89 -1.26 11.41 -8.69
CA SER A 89 -0.16 11.44 -7.74
C SER A 89 -0.50 10.62 -6.51
N ALA A 90 0.50 9.97 -5.94
CA ALA A 90 0.46 9.25 -4.66
C ALA A 90 1.86 9.34 -4.05
N ASN A 91 1.97 9.31 -2.73
CA ASN A 91 3.26 9.41 -2.05
C ASN A 91 3.41 8.39 -0.93
#